data_AF-A0A0D2Q528-F1
#
_entry.id   AF-A0A0D2Q528-F1
#
_cell.length_a   1.000
_cell.length_b   1.000
_cell.length_c   1.000
_cell.angle_alpha   90.00
_cell.angle_beta   90.00
_cell.angle_gamma   90.00
#
_symmetry.space_group_name_H-M   'P 1'
#
loop_
_entity.id
_entity.type
_entity.pdbx_description
1 polymer ?
#
loop_
_entity_poly.entity_id
_entity_poly.type
_entity_poly.pdbx_seq_one_letter_code
_entity_poly.pdbx_strand_id
1 'polypeptide(L)'
;MEEEFSEKPPHILAKELFNGWHFKPSDSQKPQQYYKNILVQTGSVLFKHYTDPKYPNFITHSTAQILKNLRPRDWRENPNSPKKFPAKFTTKIDHYPYFTYWDYQMAWYNAFLMNNQHMRHSWLIYFKYGTQFKFPNWFQEWWNWYGPSSFEILPEKIQNLWPKFFEKFHPEPDQKHIYRTIHFFSKLCSSWIVSWNYSYEQDQHTGIPLLVHNYRTKWWDKFNDEKYDSKYLDNFFNKNPRLSKSTASTLLAQAKTKKEYKKLMVEMLGSLDSESEDESPASSIKTVDLADDTTLVTITRSKKK
;
A
#
# COMPACT_ATOMS: atom_id res chain seq x y z
N MET A 1 25.14 32.01 -2.40
CA MET A 1 24.50 30.85 -3.04
C MET A 1 23.19 30.45 -2.34
N GLU A 2 22.78 31.09 -1.24
CA GLU A 2 21.56 30.75 -0.48
C GLU A 2 20.32 31.61 -0.82
N GLU A 3 20.47 32.87 -1.27
CA GLU A 3 19.31 33.73 -1.59
C GLU A 3 18.57 33.31 -2.87
N GLU A 4 19.29 32.86 -3.90
CA GLU A 4 18.71 32.60 -5.24
C GLU A 4 17.75 31.39 -5.27
N PHE A 5 17.89 30.44 -4.33
CA PHE A 5 17.02 29.28 -4.23
C PHE A 5 15.71 29.57 -3.50
N SER A 6 15.70 30.54 -2.57
CA SER A 6 14.52 30.90 -1.78
C SER A 6 13.49 31.72 -2.57
N GLU A 7 13.88 32.34 -3.69
CA GLU A 7 12.98 33.18 -4.49
C GLU A 7 12.08 32.38 -5.44
N LYS A 8 12.52 31.19 -5.85
CA LYS A 8 11.74 30.35 -6.77
C LYS A 8 10.59 29.66 -6.04
N PRO A 9 9.39 29.58 -6.64
CA PRO A 9 8.32 28.73 -6.12
C PRO A 9 8.82 27.29 -5.89
N PRO A 10 8.56 26.67 -4.72
CA PRO A 10 9.13 25.38 -4.34
C PRO A 10 8.97 24.25 -5.39
N HIS A 11 7.84 24.22 -6.08
CA HIS A 11 7.55 23.21 -7.10
C HIS A 11 8.36 23.40 -8.40
N ILE A 12 8.77 24.63 -8.72
CA ILE A 12 9.64 24.92 -9.86
C ILE A 12 11.04 24.44 -9.52
N LEU A 13 11.55 24.81 -8.34
CA LEU A 13 12.84 24.34 -7.86
C LEU A 13 12.91 22.81 -7.80
N ALA A 14 11.87 22.15 -7.28
CA ALA A 14 11.79 20.69 -7.25
C ALA A 14 11.99 20.07 -8.64
N LYS A 15 11.29 20.61 -9.66
CA LYS A 15 11.40 20.11 -11.03
C LYS A 15 12.79 20.36 -11.63
N GLU A 16 13.42 21.50 -11.34
CA GLU A 16 14.79 21.76 -11.77
C GLU A 16 15.78 20.77 -11.12
N LEU A 17 15.65 20.51 -9.82
CA LEU A 17 16.53 19.61 -9.08
C LEU A 17 16.32 18.13 -9.44
N PHE A 18 15.12 17.74 -9.86
CA PHE A 18 14.73 16.35 -10.06
C PHE A 18 14.40 16.02 -11.53
N ASN A 19 15.01 16.72 -12.49
CA ASN A 19 14.86 16.47 -13.93
C ASN A 19 13.39 16.43 -14.40
N GLY A 20 12.59 17.38 -13.91
CA GLY A 20 11.16 17.50 -14.22
C GLY A 20 10.24 16.67 -13.35
N TRP A 21 10.78 15.86 -12.42
CA TRP A 21 9.99 14.99 -11.55
C TRP A 21 9.72 15.63 -10.18
N HIS A 22 8.86 14.97 -9.41
CA HIS A 22 8.47 15.40 -8.07
C HIS A 22 9.09 14.56 -6.94
N PHE A 23 10.04 13.71 -7.31
CA PHE A 23 10.84 12.90 -6.41
C PHE A 23 12.26 12.87 -6.94
N LYS A 24 13.23 12.77 -6.02
CA LYS A 24 14.61 12.51 -6.39
C LYS A 24 14.70 11.08 -6.94
N PRO A 25 15.02 10.88 -8.22
CA PRO A 25 15.18 9.54 -8.73
C PRO A 25 16.47 8.90 -8.23
N SER A 26 16.41 7.64 -7.87
CA SER A 26 17.60 6.81 -7.70
C SER A 26 18.22 6.42 -9.04
N ASP A 27 17.42 6.43 -10.11
CA ASP A 27 17.78 6.03 -11.46
C ASP A 27 16.92 6.80 -12.48
N SER A 28 17.57 7.46 -13.44
CA SER A 28 16.88 8.23 -14.50
C SER A 28 16.10 7.36 -15.47
N GLN A 29 16.31 6.04 -15.48
CA GLN A 29 15.52 5.08 -16.25
C GLN A 29 14.25 4.59 -15.52
N LYS A 30 13.99 5.12 -14.31
CA LYS A 30 12.82 4.78 -13.49
C LYS A 30 11.90 6.01 -13.30
N PRO A 31 11.26 6.52 -14.36
CA PRO A 31 10.33 7.64 -14.27
C PRO A 31 9.09 7.28 -13.45
N GLN A 32 8.26 8.26 -13.13
CA GLN A 32 6.98 8.00 -12.43
C GLN A 32 6.12 6.92 -13.10
N GLN A 33 6.09 6.90 -14.44
CA GLN A 33 5.32 5.93 -15.19
C GLN A 33 5.84 4.49 -14.99
N TYR A 34 7.15 4.29 -14.78
CA TYR A 34 7.73 3.00 -14.43
C TYR A 34 7.12 2.48 -13.12
N TYR A 35 7.12 3.30 -12.06
CA TYR A 35 6.53 2.95 -10.77
C TYR A 35 5.03 2.68 -10.86
N LYS A 36 4.29 3.52 -11.57
CA LYS A 36 2.86 3.29 -11.82
C LYS A 36 2.62 1.96 -12.56
N ASN A 37 3.44 1.64 -13.56
CA ASN A 37 3.37 0.39 -14.30
C ASN A 37 3.61 -0.82 -13.39
N ILE A 38 4.53 -0.74 -12.42
CA ILE A 38 4.76 -1.83 -11.46
C ILE A 38 3.47 -2.14 -10.68
N LEU A 39 2.79 -1.13 -10.14
CA LEU A 39 1.58 -1.33 -9.33
C LEU A 39 0.41 -1.89 -10.15
N VAL A 40 0.29 -1.48 -11.41
CA VAL A 40 -0.72 -2.03 -12.34
C VAL A 40 -0.36 -3.46 -12.74
N GLN A 41 0.89 -3.73 -13.12
CA GLN A 41 1.35 -5.03 -13.59
C GLN A 41 1.30 -6.09 -12.50
N THR A 42 1.63 -5.73 -11.26
CA THR A 42 1.50 -6.62 -10.10
C THR A 42 0.05 -6.85 -9.70
N GLY A 43 -0.90 -6.07 -10.26
CA GLY A 43 -2.31 -6.10 -9.89
C GLY A 43 -2.56 -5.58 -8.47
N SER A 44 -1.66 -4.74 -7.95
CA SER A 44 -1.76 -4.18 -6.60
C SER A 44 -2.65 -2.94 -6.54
N VAL A 45 -2.65 -2.11 -7.59
CA VAL A 45 -3.47 -0.90 -7.66
C VAL A 45 -4.11 -0.75 -9.03
N LEU A 46 -5.41 -0.43 -9.05
CA LEU A 46 -6.12 0.04 -10.24
C LEU A 46 -6.20 1.56 -10.23
N PHE A 47 -5.56 2.19 -11.21
CA PHE A 47 -5.60 3.63 -11.40
C PHE A 47 -6.63 4.04 -12.44
N LYS A 48 -7.32 5.15 -12.18
CA LYS A 48 -8.13 5.85 -13.19
C LYS A 48 -7.88 7.35 -13.08
N HIS A 49 -7.62 7.98 -14.21
CA HIS A 49 -7.35 9.40 -14.30
C HIS A 49 -8.56 10.13 -14.86
N TYR A 50 -8.83 11.30 -14.30
CA TYR A 50 -9.91 12.17 -14.73
C TYR A 50 -9.30 13.47 -15.23
N THR A 51 -9.71 13.88 -16.42
CA THR A 51 -9.17 15.04 -17.11
C THR A 51 -10.20 16.15 -17.15
N ASP A 52 -9.74 17.38 -17.30
CA ASP A 52 -10.65 18.51 -17.52
C ASP A 52 -11.36 18.32 -18.87
N PRO A 53 -12.70 18.42 -18.95
CA PRO A 53 -13.43 18.32 -20.20
C PRO A 53 -12.97 19.33 -21.27
N LYS A 54 -12.49 20.49 -20.85
CA LYS A 54 -11.94 21.53 -21.74
C LYS A 54 -10.50 21.26 -22.14
N TYR A 55 -9.74 20.52 -21.32
CA TYR A 55 -8.33 20.22 -21.52
C TYR A 55 -8.04 18.73 -21.29
N PRO A 56 -8.24 17.87 -22.31
CA PRO A 56 -8.14 16.41 -22.17
C PRO A 56 -6.78 15.89 -21.69
N ASN A 57 -5.70 16.65 -21.86
CA ASN A 57 -4.36 16.29 -21.38
C ASN A 57 -4.11 16.71 -19.92
N PHE A 58 -5.01 17.51 -19.32
CA PHE A 58 -4.86 18.01 -17.97
C PHE A 58 -5.58 17.10 -16.97
N ILE A 59 -4.81 16.25 -16.29
CA ILE A 59 -5.34 15.38 -15.23
C ILE A 59 -5.65 16.23 -13.99
N THR A 60 -6.94 16.34 -13.65
CA THR A 60 -7.41 17.13 -12.50
C THR A 60 -7.28 16.33 -11.20
N HIS A 61 -7.73 15.08 -11.22
CA HIS A 61 -7.71 14.17 -10.08
C HIS A 61 -7.64 12.72 -10.57
N SER A 62 -7.40 11.80 -9.65
CA SER A 62 -7.27 10.38 -9.97
C SER A 62 -7.82 9.52 -8.86
N THR A 63 -8.27 8.32 -9.21
CA THR A 63 -8.64 7.30 -8.22
C THR A 63 -7.59 6.21 -8.20
N ALA A 64 -7.30 5.70 -7.01
CA ALA A 64 -6.46 4.54 -6.80
C ALA A 64 -7.20 3.52 -5.94
N GLN A 65 -7.64 2.42 -6.55
CA GLN A 65 -8.21 1.29 -5.82
C GLN A 65 -7.09 0.33 -5.46
N ILE A 66 -6.84 0.16 -4.17
CA ILE A 66 -5.87 -0.81 -3.64
C ILE A 66 -6.50 -2.19 -3.70
N LEU A 67 -5.92 -3.08 -4.50
CA LEU A 67 -6.41 -4.42 -4.78
C LEU A 67 -5.72 -5.48 -3.92
N LYS A 68 -4.42 -5.30 -3.65
CA LYS A 68 -3.60 -6.15 -2.76
C LYS A 68 -2.28 -5.47 -2.42
N ASN A 69 -1.61 -5.98 -1.40
CA ASN A 69 -0.24 -5.61 -1.02
C ASN A 69 0.62 -6.86 -1.02
N LEU A 70 1.67 -6.88 -1.84
CA LEU A 70 2.65 -7.95 -1.83
C LEU A 70 3.64 -7.76 -0.67
N ARG A 71 3.85 -8.82 0.11
CA ARG A 71 4.96 -8.94 1.07
C ARG A 71 6.16 -9.58 0.37
N PRO A 72 7.36 -9.56 0.98
CA PRO A 72 8.55 -10.17 0.37
C PRO A 72 8.32 -11.65 0.03
N ARG A 73 7.64 -12.39 0.92
CA ARG A 73 7.29 -13.81 0.72
C ARG A 73 6.31 -14.05 -0.43
N ASP A 74 5.47 -13.07 -0.75
CA ASP A 74 4.50 -13.18 -1.84
C ASP A 74 5.18 -12.94 -3.21
N TRP A 75 6.47 -12.58 -3.22
CA TRP A 75 7.25 -12.38 -4.46
C TRP A 75 7.61 -13.68 -5.18
N ARG A 76 7.18 -14.85 -4.65
CA ARG A 76 7.35 -16.24 -5.12
C ARG A 76 8.79 -16.75 -5.25
N GLU A 77 9.75 -15.86 -5.49
CA GLU A 77 11.18 -16.16 -5.56
C GLU A 77 11.94 -15.46 -4.41
N ASN A 78 13.14 -14.97 -4.70
CA ASN A 78 13.90 -14.03 -3.90
C ASN A 78 13.37 -12.59 -4.15
N PRO A 79 13.25 -11.72 -3.14
CA PRO A 79 12.89 -10.30 -3.34
C PRO A 79 13.78 -9.56 -4.36
N ASN A 80 15.02 -10.01 -4.55
CA ASN A 80 15.95 -9.47 -5.53
C ASN A 80 15.71 -9.98 -6.95
N SER A 81 14.90 -11.02 -7.13
CA SER A 81 14.61 -11.57 -8.45
C SER A 81 13.89 -10.54 -9.32
N PRO A 82 14.44 -10.23 -10.52
CA PRO A 82 13.84 -9.28 -11.44
C PRO A 82 12.63 -9.90 -12.15
N LYS A 83 11.55 -9.14 -12.24
CA LYS A 83 10.38 -9.43 -13.09
C LYS A 83 10.41 -8.53 -14.30
N LYS A 84 10.07 -9.08 -15.47
CA LYS A 84 10.03 -8.34 -16.73
C LYS A 84 8.67 -7.71 -16.96
N PHE A 85 8.65 -6.48 -17.46
CA PHE A 85 7.41 -5.88 -17.95
C PHE A 85 6.91 -6.57 -19.24
N PRO A 86 5.60 -6.80 -19.38
CA PRO A 86 5.01 -7.18 -20.66
C PRO A 86 5.20 -6.09 -21.71
N ALA A 87 5.25 -6.48 -22.99
CA ALA A 87 5.50 -5.57 -24.11
C ALA A 87 4.56 -4.34 -24.17
N LYS A 88 3.32 -4.48 -23.71
CA LYS A 88 2.34 -3.38 -23.65
C LYS A 88 2.77 -2.20 -22.75
N PHE A 89 3.71 -2.42 -21.83
CA PHE A 89 4.24 -1.37 -20.95
C PHE A 89 5.54 -0.76 -21.49
N THR A 90 6.29 -1.46 -22.32
CA THR A 90 7.60 -1.04 -22.83
C THR A 90 7.54 -0.34 -24.19
N THR A 91 6.38 -0.35 -24.86
CA THR A 91 6.21 0.10 -26.25
C THR A 91 6.13 1.62 -26.44
N LYS A 92 6.15 2.41 -25.36
CA LYS A 92 5.96 3.87 -25.42
C LYS A 92 7.00 4.69 -24.63
N ILE A 93 7.86 4.05 -23.85
CA ILE A 93 8.80 4.73 -22.94
C ILE A 93 10.06 3.87 -22.82
N ASP A 94 11.23 4.47 -23.03
CA ASP A 94 12.54 3.89 -22.66
C ASP A 94 12.70 3.91 -21.13
N HIS A 95 11.91 3.08 -20.44
CA HIS A 95 12.12 2.80 -19.03
C HIS A 95 12.76 1.43 -18.86
N TYR A 96 13.44 1.23 -17.74
CA TYR A 96 14.09 -0.04 -17.43
C TYR A 96 13.09 -1.22 -17.56
N PRO A 97 13.40 -2.31 -18.31
CA PRO A 97 12.42 -3.33 -18.64
C PRO A 97 12.15 -4.34 -17.52
N TYR A 98 12.89 -4.25 -16.41
CA TYR A 98 12.80 -5.14 -15.27
C TYR A 98 12.49 -4.39 -13.97
N PHE A 99 11.94 -5.07 -12.98
CA PHE A 99 11.70 -4.53 -11.64
C PHE A 99 11.79 -5.63 -10.58
N THR A 100 12.30 -5.26 -9.40
CA THR A 100 12.42 -6.15 -8.24
C THR A 100 11.32 -5.86 -7.21
N TYR A 101 11.31 -6.61 -6.10
CA TYR A 101 10.43 -6.30 -4.98
C TYR A 101 10.74 -4.91 -4.37
N TRP A 102 12.00 -4.49 -4.38
CA TRP A 102 12.40 -3.17 -3.88
C TRP A 102 11.84 -2.05 -4.75
N ASP A 103 11.86 -2.24 -6.07
CA ASP A 103 11.20 -1.32 -7.00
C ASP A 103 9.68 -1.29 -6.78
N TYR A 104 9.08 -2.43 -6.44
CA TYR A 104 7.67 -2.51 -6.05
C TYR A 104 7.36 -1.72 -4.77
N GLN A 105 8.21 -1.79 -3.74
CA GLN A 105 8.05 -0.93 -2.56
C GLN A 105 8.15 0.55 -2.94
N MET A 106 9.16 0.94 -3.72
CA MET A 106 9.33 2.31 -4.19
C MET A 106 8.19 2.78 -5.09
N ALA A 107 7.55 1.85 -5.80
CA ALA A 107 6.40 2.16 -6.63
C ALA A 107 5.24 2.75 -5.83
N TRP A 108 5.02 2.27 -4.60
CA TRP A 108 4.02 2.84 -3.70
C TRP A 108 4.32 4.29 -3.33
N TYR A 109 5.58 4.66 -3.11
CA TYR A 109 5.95 6.02 -2.74
C TYR A 109 5.94 6.97 -3.95
N ASN A 110 6.40 6.51 -5.11
CA ASN A 110 6.66 7.39 -6.25
C ASN A 110 5.48 7.52 -7.22
N ALA A 111 4.60 6.51 -7.31
CA ALA A 111 3.44 6.57 -8.20
C ALA A 111 2.42 7.63 -7.76
N PHE A 112 2.29 7.88 -6.45
CA PHE A 112 1.34 8.84 -5.88
C PHE A 112 1.87 10.28 -5.86
N LEU A 113 3.15 10.50 -6.17
CA LEU A 113 3.74 11.83 -6.38
C LEU A 113 3.36 12.44 -7.74
N MET A 114 2.35 11.90 -8.42
CA MET A 114 1.85 12.52 -9.65
C MET A 114 1.19 13.83 -9.25
N ASN A 115 1.50 14.90 -9.98
CA ASN A 115 0.83 16.18 -9.80
C ASN A 115 0.62 16.86 -11.15
N ASN A 116 -0.32 17.79 -11.20
CA ASN A 116 -0.54 18.60 -12.40
C ASN A 116 0.34 19.86 -12.36
N GLN A 117 0.42 20.56 -13.50
CA GLN A 117 1.23 21.77 -13.64
C GLN A 117 0.87 22.89 -12.65
N HIS A 118 -0.32 22.85 -12.04
CA HIS A 118 -0.78 23.82 -11.06
C HIS A 118 -0.65 23.34 -9.61
N MET A 119 -0.06 22.17 -9.37
CA MET A 119 0.10 21.56 -8.04
C MET A 119 -1.24 21.35 -7.30
N ARG A 120 -2.31 21.05 -8.06
CA ARG A 120 -3.69 20.90 -7.55
C ARG A 120 -4.25 19.49 -7.74
N HIS A 121 -3.41 18.53 -8.10
CA HIS A 121 -3.86 17.15 -8.25
C HIS A 121 -4.25 16.54 -6.89
N SER A 122 -5.25 15.67 -6.91
CA SER A 122 -5.63 14.87 -5.76
C SER A 122 -5.92 13.43 -6.15
N TRP A 123 -5.71 12.54 -5.18
CA TRP A 123 -6.00 11.13 -5.25
C TRP A 123 -7.18 10.78 -4.35
N LEU A 124 -8.21 10.17 -4.91
CA LEU A 124 -9.22 9.44 -4.15
C LEU A 124 -8.75 7.98 -4.01
N ILE A 125 -8.38 7.58 -2.80
CA ILE A 125 -7.83 6.26 -2.50
C ILE A 125 -8.85 5.44 -1.72
N TYR A 126 -8.96 4.15 -2.04
CA TYR A 126 -9.82 3.22 -1.33
C TYR A 126 -9.37 1.77 -1.52
N PHE A 127 -9.78 0.90 -0.59
CA PHE A 127 -9.52 -0.53 -0.67
C PHE A 127 -10.61 -1.26 -1.46
N LYS A 128 -10.23 -2.32 -2.18
CA LYS A 128 -11.21 -3.23 -2.81
C LYS A 128 -12.03 -3.97 -1.75
N TYR A 129 -13.35 -3.96 -1.95
CA TYR A 129 -14.30 -4.68 -1.10
C TYR A 129 -14.09 -6.20 -1.17
N GLY A 130 -14.20 -6.85 -0.01
CA GLY A 130 -14.09 -8.31 0.12
C GLY A 130 -12.66 -8.84 0.06
N THR A 131 -11.64 -7.98 -0.10
CA THR A 131 -10.25 -8.44 -0.12
C THR A 131 -9.71 -8.63 1.30
N GLN A 132 -9.05 -9.77 1.54
CA GLN A 132 -8.25 -9.99 2.73
C GLN A 132 -6.84 -9.41 2.55
N PHE A 133 -6.62 -8.20 3.05
CA PHE A 133 -5.31 -7.57 3.00
C PHE A 133 -4.34 -8.14 4.04
N LYS A 134 -3.08 -8.31 3.62
CA LYS A 134 -1.91 -8.53 4.47
C LYS A 134 -0.97 -7.37 4.28
N PHE A 135 -0.77 -6.58 5.32
CA PHE A 135 0.05 -5.38 5.25
C PHE A 135 1.49 -5.71 5.64
N PRO A 136 2.48 -5.39 4.79
CA PRO A 136 3.87 -5.38 5.19
C PRO A 136 4.20 -4.13 6.01
N ASN A 137 5.27 -4.19 6.82
CA ASN A 137 5.72 -3.08 7.67
C ASN A 137 5.88 -1.76 6.93
N TRP A 138 6.54 -1.80 5.76
CA TRP A 138 6.77 -0.59 4.96
C TRP A 138 5.48 0.09 4.48
N PHE A 139 4.35 -0.62 4.45
CA PHE A 139 3.07 -0.01 4.06
C PHE A 139 2.55 0.95 5.14
N GLN A 140 2.94 0.75 6.40
CA GLN A 140 2.63 1.68 7.48
C GLN A 140 3.34 3.02 7.28
N GLU A 141 4.58 2.98 6.81
CA GLU A 141 5.33 4.19 6.46
C GLU A 141 4.68 4.91 5.27
N TRP A 142 4.24 4.17 4.25
CA TRP A 142 3.44 4.75 3.17
C TRP A 142 2.14 5.37 3.69
N TRP A 143 1.48 4.70 4.65
CA TRP A 143 0.25 5.18 5.28
C TRP A 143 0.45 6.49 6.04
N ASN A 144 1.62 6.73 6.63
CA ASN A 144 1.90 7.99 7.32
C ASN A 144 1.85 9.21 6.39
N TRP A 145 2.15 9.03 5.10
CA TRP A 145 2.15 10.11 4.10
C TRP A 145 0.83 10.18 3.32
N TYR A 146 0.31 9.02 2.91
CA TYR A 146 -0.80 8.95 1.96
C TYR A 146 -2.12 8.49 2.58
N GLY A 147 -2.05 7.86 3.75
CA GLY A 147 -3.19 7.36 4.48
C GLY A 147 -3.66 8.33 5.57
N PRO A 148 -4.90 8.18 6.04
CA PRO A 148 -5.39 8.90 7.20
C PRO A 148 -4.73 8.36 8.48
N SER A 149 -3.67 9.04 8.91
CA SER A 149 -2.94 8.75 10.15
C SER A 149 -3.76 9.14 11.39
N SER A 150 -4.61 10.16 11.30
CA SER A 150 -5.56 10.55 12.34
C SER A 150 -6.98 10.02 12.05
N PHE A 151 -7.63 9.45 13.05
CA PHE A 151 -9.04 9.04 12.97
C PHE A 151 -9.98 10.24 12.97
N GLU A 152 -9.51 11.43 13.36
CA GLU A 152 -10.31 12.66 13.47
C GLU A 152 -10.82 13.14 12.11
N ILE A 153 -10.23 12.68 11.01
CA ILE A 153 -10.72 13.02 9.67
C ILE A 153 -12.10 12.41 9.38
N LEU A 154 -12.49 11.35 10.12
CA LEU A 154 -13.74 10.63 9.92
C LEU A 154 -14.93 11.48 10.41
N PRO A 155 -16.12 11.37 9.78
CA PRO A 155 -17.34 11.93 10.35
C PRO A 155 -17.65 11.32 11.72
N GLU A 156 -18.27 12.09 12.62
CA GLU A 156 -18.61 11.67 13.99
C GLU A 156 -19.35 10.32 14.03
N LYS A 157 -20.30 10.12 13.11
CA LYS A 157 -21.03 8.86 12.95
C LYS A 157 -20.09 7.65 12.79
N ILE A 158 -19.04 7.78 11.98
CA ILE A 158 -18.06 6.73 11.73
C ILE A 158 -17.03 6.64 12.86
N GLN A 159 -16.66 7.76 13.49
CA GLN A 159 -15.83 7.74 14.70
C GLN A 159 -16.49 6.93 15.82
N ASN A 160 -17.81 7.02 15.99
CA ASN A 160 -18.56 6.25 16.99
C ASN A 160 -18.52 4.72 16.75
N LEU A 161 -18.19 4.27 15.54
CA LEU A 161 -17.99 2.85 15.23
C LEU A 161 -16.60 2.34 15.60
N TRP A 162 -15.62 3.23 15.74
CA TRP A 162 -14.24 2.89 16.04
C TRP A 162 -14.06 2.04 17.31
N PRO A 163 -14.56 2.45 18.50
CA PRO A 163 -14.39 1.65 19.71
C PRO A 163 -15.09 0.29 19.59
N LYS A 164 -16.31 0.26 19.04
CA LYS A 164 -17.10 -0.97 18.84
C LYS A 164 -16.41 -1.94 17.88
N PHE A 165 -15.79 -1.42 16.83
CA PHE A 165 -15.00 -2.22 15.90
C PHE A 165 -13.83 -2.88 16.62
N PHE A 166 -13.01 -2.12 17.36
CA PHE A 166 -11.81 -2.66 18.02
C PHE A 166 -12.08 -3.46 19.30
N GLU A 167 -13.27 -3.35 19.88
CA GLU A 167 -13.73 -4.25 20.93
C GLU A 167 -13.81 -5.69 20.39
N LYS A 168 -14.42 -5.85 19.20
CA LYS A 168 -14.62 -7.15 18.55
C LYS A 168 -13.45 -7.58 17.67
N PHE A 169 -12.73 -6.65 17.06
CA PHE A 169 -11.70 -6.96 16.06
C PHE A 169 -10.46 -7.62 16.67
N HIS A 170 -10.11 -8.79 16.16
CA HIS A 170 -8.87 -9.50 16.45
C HIS A 170 -8.01 -9.56 15.18
N PRO A 171 -6.95 -8.74 15.08
CA PRO A 171 -5.99 -8.88 14.00
C PRO A 171 -5.21 -10.18 14.17
N GLU A 172 -4.81 -10.78 13.05
CA GLU A 172 -3.94 -11.94 13.06
C GLU A 172 -2.61 -11.66 13.78
N PRO A 173 -1.96 -12.68 14.36
CA PRO A 173 -0.75 -12.50 15.15
C PRO A 173 0.35 -11.70 14.43
N ASP A 174 0.55 -11.96 13.14
CA ASP A 174 1.54 -11.28 12.29
C ASP A 174 1.07 -9.90 11.77
N GLN A 175 -0.13 -9.46 12.14
CA GLN A 175 -0.73 -8.17 11.73
C GLN A 175 -1.08 -7.27 12.93
N LYS A 176 -0.81 -7.71 14.17
CA LYS A 176 -1.08 -6.96 15.41
C LYS A 176 -0.35 -5.61 15.51
N HIS A 177 0.83 -5.52 14.91
CA HIS A 177 1.66 -4.32 14.90
C HIS A 177 1.22 -3.29 13.85
N ILE A 178 0.32 -3.65 12.94
CA ILE A 178 -0.18 -2.76 11.90
C ILE A 178 -1.13 -1.73 12.51
N TYR A 179 -1.02 -0.47 12.10
CA TYR A 179 -1.85 0.63 12.60
C TYR A 179 -3.35 0.31 12.55
N ARG A 180 -4.05 0.70 13.62
CA ARG A 180 -5.50 0.55 13.73
C ARG A 180 -6.23 1.26 12.59
N THR A 181 -5.75 2.42 12.16
CA THR A 181 -6.34 3.17 11.04
C THR A 181 -6.33 2.36 9.74
N ILE A 182 -5.24 1.67 9.43
CA ILE A 182 -5.15 0.77 8.27
C ILE A 182 -6.18 -0.36 8.36
N HIS A 183 -6.28 -1.03 9.50
CA HIS A 183 -7.27 -2.09 9.72
C HIS A 183 -8.70 -1.57 9.54
N PHE A 184 -9.02 -0.44 10.17
CA PHE A 184 -10.36 0.14 10.11
C PHE A 184 -10.74 0.54 8.68
N PHE A 185 -9.88 1.30 7.98
CA PHE A 185 -10.16 1.76 6.62
C PHE A 185 -10.20 0.61 5.62
N SER A 186 -9.34 -0.39 5.74
CA SER A 186 -9.35 -1.54 4.84
C SER A 186 -10.55 -2.45 5.04
N LYS A 187 -10.95 -2.73 6.28
CA LYS A 187 -12.11 -3.60 6.57
C LYS A 187 -13.45 -2.95 6.27
N LEU A 188 -13.57 -1.64 6.49
CA LEU A 188 -14.77 -0.90 6.13
C LEU A 188 -14.76 -0.42 4.67
N CYS A 189 -13.66 -0.60 3.95
CA CYS A 189 -13.46 -0.11 2.57
C CYS A 189 -13.70 1.40 2.46
N SER A 190 -13.31 2.13 3.51
CA SER A 190 -13.43 3.57 3.59
C SER A 190 -12.56 4.24 2.54
N SER A 191 -13.09 5.32 1.94
CA SER A 191 -12.39 6.10 0.93
C SER A 191 -11.91 7.42 1.51
N TRP A 192 -10.75 7.89 1.06
CA TRP A 192 -10.20 9.18 1.49
C TRP A 192 -9.53 9.89 0.33
N ILE A 193 -9.43 11.21 0.44
CA ILE A 193 -8.68 12.05 -0.49
C ILE A 193 -7.31 12.33 0.09
N VAL A 194 -6.27 12.21 -0.72
CA VAL A 194 -4.96 12.78 -0.44
C VAL A 194 -4.54 13.74 -1.55
N SER A 195 -3.92 14.84 -1.16
CA SER A 195 -3.25 15.79 -2.04
C SER A 195 -1.95 16.19 -1.39
N TRP A 196 -0.99 16.67 -2.18
CA TRP A 196 0.27 17.15 -1.64
C TRP A 196 0.75 18.38 -2.40
N ASN A 197 1.54 19.20 -1.71
CA ASN A 197 2.17 20.41 -2.23
C ASN A 197 3.60 20.54 -1.69
N TYR A 198 4.34 21.56 -2.12
CA TYR A 198 5.66 21.87 -1.56
C TYR A 198 5.61 23.07 -0.62
N SER A 199 6.48 23.08 0.39
CA SER A 199 6.90 24.27 1.15
C SER A 199 8.42 24.34 1.21
N TYR A 200 8.92 25.53 1.53
CA TYR A 200 10.21 25.65 2.19
C TYR A 200 9.99 25.58 3.70
N GLU A 201 10.82 24.78 4.36
CA GLU A 201 10.95 24.76 5.81
C GLU A 201 12.41 25.04 6.15
N GLN A 202 12.68 25.46 7.37
CA GLN A 202 14.06 25.67 7.83
C GLN A 202 14.44 24.56 8.79
N ASP A 203 15.57 23.91 8.55
CA ASP A 203 16.11 22.96 9.51
C ASP A 203 16.44 23.68 10.82
N GLN A 204 15.86 23.20 11.93
CA GLN A 204 15.95 23.88 13.23
C GLN A 204 17.36 23.92 13.82
N HIS A 205 18.25 23.02 13.39
CA HIS A 205 19.59 22.87 13.96
C HIS A 205 20.65 23.56 13.10
N THR A 206 20.52 23.45 11.78
CA THR A 206 21.51 23.93 10.82
C THR A 206 21.12 25.23 10.14
N GLY A 207 19.84 25.62 10.21
CA GLY A 207 19.31 26.81 9.53
C GLY A 207 19.17 26.63 8.02
N ILE A 208 19.47 25.45 7.48
CA ILE A 208 19.47 25.18 6.04
C ILE A 208 18.02 25.08 5.53
N PRO A 209 17.67 25.75 4.42
CA PRO A 209 16.35 25.62 3.82
C PRO A 209 16.14 24.20 3.26
N LEU A 210 15.01 23.61 3.63
CA LEU A 210 14.55 22.30 3.21
C LEU A 210 13.36 22.45 2.27
N LEU A 211 13.43 21.75 1.14
CA LEU A 211 12.28 21.57 0.25
C LEU A 211 11.47 20.36 0.75
N VAL A 212 10.25 20.61 1.24
CA VAL A 212 9.43 19.60 1.91
C VAL A 212 8.12 19.35 1.16
N HIS A 213 7.69 18.10 1.13
CA HIS A 213 6.35 17.72 0.67
C HIS A 213 5.35 17.84 1.81
N ASN A 214 4.35 18.71 1.64
CA ASN A 214 3.20 18.84 2.55
C ASN A 214 2.07 17.96 2.08
N TYR A 215 1.76 16.93 2.84
CA TYR A 215 0.64 16.04 2.57
C TYR A 215 -0.61 16.52 3.30
N ARG A 216 -1.76 16.41 2.63
CA ARG A 216 -3.06 16.70 3.22
C ARG A 216 -4.01 15.56 2.90
N THR A 217 -4.55 14.95 3.94
CA THR A 217 -5.58 13.92 3.87
C THR A 217 -6.93 14.46 4.31
N LYS A 218 -8.00 14.07 3.62
CA LYS A 218 -9.39 14.42 3.95
C LYS A 218 -10.29 13.21 3.77
N TRP A 219 -11.39 13.18 4.51
CA TRP A 219 -12.48 12.26 4.26
C TRP A 219 -13.14 12.51 2.91
N TRP A 220 -13.61 11.44 2.26
CA TRP A 220 -14.46 11.54 1.07
C TRP A 220 -15.92 11.70 1.52
N ASP A 221 -16.40 12.93 1.52
CA ASP A 221 -17.76 13.31 1.94
C ASP A 221 -18.88 12.58 1.20
N LYS A 222 -18.66 12.18 -0.06
CA LYS A 222 -19.62 11.35 -0.84
C LYS A 222 -19.53 9.85 -0.52
N PHE A 223 -18.74 9.44 0.46
CA PHE A 223 -18.75 8.07 0.94
C PHE A 223 -20.11 7.75 1.53
N ASN A 224 -20.76 6.68 1.04
CA ASN A 224 -22.03 6.23 1.58
C ASN A 224 -21.82 5.64 2.99
N ASP A 225 -21.92 6.51 3.98
CA ASP A 225 -21.79 6.20 5.40
C ASP A 225 -23.12 5.75 6.03
N GLU A 226 -24.24 5.87 5.30
CA GLU A 226 -25.59 5.56 5.76
C GLU A 226 -25.70 4.12 6.25
N LYS A 227 -25.11 3.20 5.48
CA LYS A 227 -25.10 1.75 5.77
C LYS A 227 -24.24 1.34 6.96
N TYR A 228 -23.37 2.22 7.47
CA TYR A 228 -22.46 1.88 8.56
C TYR A 228 -23.08 2.28 9.90
N ASP A 229 -23.60 1.29 10.59
CA ASP A 229 -24.12 1.38 11.95
C ASP A 229 -23.61 0.20 12.81
N SER A 230 -24.13 0.07 14.03
CA SER A 230 -23.74 -1.07 14.89
C SER A 230 -24.20 -2.41 14.34
N LYS A 231 -25.36 -2.46 13.66
CA LYS A 231 -25.89 -3.69 13.04
C LYS A 231 -25.01 -4.15 11.88
N TYR A 232 -24.47 -3.21 11.11
CA TYR A 232 -23.50 -3.50 10.05
C TYR A 232 -22.24 -4.16 10.62
N LEU A 233 -21.70 -3.63 11.72
CA LEU A 233 -20.53 -4.23 12.38
C LEU A 233 -20.82 -5.66 12.85
N ASP A 234 -21.99 -5.88 13.47
CA ASP A 234 -22.40 -7.22 13.90
C ASP A 234 -22.48 -8.20 12.73
N ASN A 235 -23.14 -7.79 11.65
CA ASN A 235 -23.23 -8.57 10.41
C ASN A 235 -21.84 -8.82 9.78
N PHE A 236 -20.96 -7.83 9.81
CA PHE A 236 -19.60 -7.96 9.31
C PHE A 236 -18.80 -9.02 10.09
N PHE A 237 -18.83 -8.97 11.43
CA PHE A 237 -18.12 -9.96 12.26
C PHE A 237 -18.76 -11.34 12.21
N ASN A 238 -20.09 -11.43 12.07
CA ASN A 238 -20.78 -12.71 11.88
C ASN A 238 -20.37 -13.39 10.56
N LYS A 239 -20.18 -12.62 9.49
CA LYS A 239 -19.65 -13.11 8.21
C LYS A 239 -18.15 -13.40 8.25
N ASN A 240 -17.42 -12.81 9.20
CA ASN A 240 -15.98 -12.93 9.32
C ASN A 240 -15.57 -13.37 10.75
N PRO A 241 -16.03 -14.56 11.20
CA PRO A 241 -15.89 -14.98 12.60
C PRO A 241 -14.44 -15.07 13.08
N ARG A 242 -13.49 -15.32 12.16
CA ARG A 242 -12.04 -15.36 12.45
C ARG A 242 -11.46 -14.00 12.85
N LEU A 243 -12.09 -12.91 12.44
CA LEU A 243 -11.69 -11.54 12.82
C LEU A 243 -12.32 -11.11 14.16
N SER A 244 -13.14 -11.95 14.78
CA SER A 244 -13.86 -11.66 16.03
C SER A 244 -13.14 -12.26 17.25
N LYS A 245 -12.88 -11.43 18.28
CA LYS A 245 -12.30 -11.87 19.56
C LYS A 245 -13.16 -12.90 20.29
N SER A 246 -14.47 -12.65 20.36
CA SER A 246 -15.38 -13.51 21.13
C SER A 246 -15.49 -14.89 20.48
N THR A 247 -15.68 -14.95 19.16
CA THR A 247 -15.83 -16.20 18.43
C THR A 247 -14.55 -17.03 18.44
N ALA A 248 -13.38 -16.40 18.33
CA ALA A 248 -12.09 -17.10 18.42
C ALA A 248 -11.88 -17.75 19.81
N SER A 249 -12.17 -17.01 20.90
CA SER A 249 -12.09 -17.55 22.26
C SER A 249 -13.15 -18.63 22.53
N THR A 250 -14.38 -18.47 22.04
CA THR A 250 -15.45 -19.47 22.23
C THR A 250 -15.17 -20.75 21.44
N LEU A 251 -14.68 -20.65 20.20
CA LEU A 251 -14.28 -21.82 19.40
C LEU A 251 -13.11 -22.58 20.05
N LEU A 252 -12.12 -21.87 20.60
CA LEU A 252 -11.02 -22.51 21.34
C LEU A 252 -11.48 -23.12 22.67
N ALA A 253 -12.42 -22.50 23.36
CA ALA A 253 -12.97 -23.00 24.63
C ALA A 253 -13.86 -24.25 24.45
N GLN A 254 -14.38 -24.49 23.24
CA GLN A 254 -15.13 -25.71 22.92
C GLN A 254 -14.23 -26.96 22.78
N ALA A 255 -12.91 -26.78 22.71
CA ALA A 255 -11.97 -27.90 22.70
C ALA A 255 -11.99 -28.65 24.04
N LYS A 256 -12.41 -29.92 24.03
CA LYS A 256 -12.43 -30.76 25.23
C LYS A 256 -11.09 -31.43 25.49
N THR A 257 -10.22 -31.49 24.47
CA THR A 257 -8.91 -32.13 24.54
C THR A 257 -7.79 -31.24 24.00
N LYS A 258 -6.57 -31.47 24.50
CA LYS A 258 -5.34 -30.78 24.02
C LYS A 258 -5.08 -31.01 22.53
N LYS A 259 -5.53 -32.14 21.97
CA LYS A 259 -5.41 -32.48 20.55
C LYS A 259 -6.40 -31.68 19.70
N GLU A 260 -7.65 -31.54 20.14
CA GLU A 260 -8.66 -30.69 19.48
C GLU A 260 -8.26 -29.22 19.55
N TYR A 261 -7.75 -28.76 20.70
CA TYR A 261 -7.25 -27.39 20.83
C TYR A 261 -6.15 -27.10 19.81
N LYS A 262 -5.17 -28.01 19.68
CA LYS A 262 -4.10 -27.89 18.67
C LYS A 262 -4.65 -27.95 17.24
N LYS A 263 -5.63 -28.80 16.97
CA LYS A 263 -6.27 -28.92 15.65
C LYS A 263 -7.01 -27.63 15.29
N LEU A 264 -7.82 -27.07 16.19
CA LEU A 264 -8.54 -25.81 15.99
C LEU A 264 -7.59 -24.62 15.82
N MET A 265 -6.50 -24.58 16.59
CA MET A 265 -5.43 -23.60 16.40
C MET A 265 -4.81 -23.70 15.00
N VAL A 266 -4.47 -24.92 14.56
CA VAL A 266 -3.90 -25.16 13.22
C VAL A 266 -4.90 -24.89 12.11
N GLU A 267 -6.19 -25.17 12.29
CA GLU A 267 -7.24 -24.91 11.29
C GLU A 267 -7.52 -23.40 11.13
N MET A 268 -7.49 -22.65 12.25
CA MET A 268 -7.50 -21.18 12.23
C MET A 268 -6.26 -20.58 11.56
N LEU A 269 -5.11 -21.26 11.62
CA LEU A 269 -3.85 -20.83 11.01
C LEU A 269 -3.61 -21.38 9.59
N GLY A 270 -4.19 -22.51 9.23
CA GLY A 270 -3.86 -23.30 8.03
C GLY A 270 -4.82 -23.13 6.85
N SER A 271 -6.00 -22.55 7.08
CA SER A 271 -6.91 -22.14 6.00
C SER A 271 -6.48 -20.85 5.28
N LEU A 272 -5.20 -20.47 5.43
CA LEU A 272 -4.55 -19.37 4.72
C LEU A 272 -4.02 -19.78 3.34
N ASP A 273 -3.93 -21.08 3.03
CA ASP A 273 -3.27 -21.59 1.81
C ASP A 273 -4.18 -22.38 0.85
N SER A 274 -5.50 -22.48 1.10
CA SER A 274 -6.40 -23.32 0.28
C SER A 274 -7.71 -22.63 -0.09
N GLU A 275 -7.64 -21.49 -0.78
CA GLU A 275 -8.73 -21.00 -1.64
C GLU A 275 -8.12 -20.37 -2.91
N SER A 276 -7.39 -21.17 -3.69
CA SER A 276 -7.06 -20.82 -5.07
C SER A 276 -6.85 -22.06 -5.93
N GLU A 277 -7.84 -22.93 -6.04
CA GLU A 277 -7.92 -23.88 -7.14
C GLU A 277 -9.38 -24.02 -7.57
N ASP A 278 -9.71 -23.35 -8.67
CA ASP A 278 -10.56 -23.89 -9.73
C ASP A 278 -10.31 -23.04 -10.98
N GLU A 279 -9.33 -23.49 -11.79
CA GLU A 279 -9.48 -23.77 -13.22
C GLU A 279 -8.09 -24.06 -13.81
N SER A 280 -7.88 -25.33 -14.19
CA SER A 280 -6.90 -25.72 -15.21
C SER A 280 -7.68 -25.93 -16.53
N PRO A 281 -7.05 -25.76 -17.70
CA PRO A 281 -6.43 -26.96 -18.27
C PRO A 281 -5.02 -26.73 -18.86
N ALA A 282 -4.16 -27.69 -18.51
CA ALA A 282 -3.23 -28.41 -19.38
C ALA A 282 -2.19 -27.64 -20.22
N SER A 283 -0.91 -27.90 -19.92
CA SER A 283 0.03 -28.47 -20.90
C SER A 283 1.43 -28.65 -20.29
N SER A 284 1.75 -29.92 -20.01
CA SER A 284 3.02 -30.60 -20.27
C SER A 284 4.32 -30.12 -19.63
N ILE A 285 4.69 -30.87 -18.59
CA ILE A 285 6.01 -31.01 -17.98
C ILE A 285 7.03 -31.55 -19.00
N LYS A 286 8.24 -30.97 -19.00
CA LYS A 286 9.48 -31.74 -19.21
C LYS A 286 10.49 -31.38 -18.13
N THR A 287 10.85 -32.40 -17.37
CA THR A 287 11.95 -32.53 -16.40
C THR A 287 13.32 -32.44 -17.06
N VAL A 288 14.28 -31.77 -16.42
CA VAL A 288 15.71 -32.13 -16.46
C VAL A 288 16.33 -31.86 -15.09
N ASP A 289 17.05 -32.87 -14.62
CA ASP A 289 17.70 -33.08 -13.33
C ASP A 289 19.03 -32.33 -13.11
N LEU A 290 19.38 -32.23 -11.81
CA LEU A 290 20.69 -32.25 -11.13
C LEU A 290 21.89 -31.48 -11.72
N ALA A 291 22.50 -30.61 -10.91
CA ALA A 291 23.68 -30.96 -10.10
C ALA A 291 24.26 -29.74 -9.34
N ASP A 292 24.93 -30.06 -8.24
CA ASP A 292 25.70 -29.25 -7.28
C ASP A 292 26.53 -28.09 -7.84
N ASP A 293 26.69 -27.00 -7.08
CA ASP A 293 27.98 -26.80 -6.42
C ASP A 293 27.97 -25.81 -5.25
N THR A 294 28.87 -26.09 -4.33
CA THR A 294 29.05 -25.51 -3.00
C THR A 294 29.89 -24.24 -3.07
N THR A 295 29.50 -23.15 -2.39
CA THR A 295 30.49 -22.24 -1.78
C THR A 295 29.89 -21.43 -0.63
N LEU A 296 30.35 -21.75 0.58
CA LEU A 296 30.18 -20.98 1.80
C LEU A 296 31.04 -19.71 1.72
N VAL A 297 30.46 -18.54 1.97
CA VAL A 297 31.23 -17.35 2.37
C VAL A 297 30.57 -16.71 3.59
N THR A 298 31.28 -16.82 4.71
CA THR A 298 31.04 -16.17 5.99
C THR A 298 31.47 -14.71 5.92
N ILE A 299 30.59 -13.76 6.26
CA ILE A 299 31.00 -12.39 6.62
C ILE A 299 30.27 -11.97 7.89
N THR A 300 31.04 -11.67 8.93
CA THR A 300 30.63 -11.20 10.25
C THR A 300 31.01 -9.74 10.48
N ARG A 301 30.26 -9.10 11.40
CA ARG A 301 30.52 -7.86 12.19
C ARG A 301 30.18 -6.51 11.52
N SER A 302 29.71 -5.46 12.23
CA SER A 302 29.28 -5.26 13.63
C SER A 302 28.64 -3.86 13.75
N LYS A 303 27.79 -3.67 14.78
CA LYS A 303 27.06 -2.44 15.17
C LYS A 303 27.96 -1.23 15.43
N LYS A 304 27.41 -0.02 15.27
CA LYS A 304 27.78 1.16 16.08
C LYS A 304 26.55 1.69 16.85
N LYS A 305 26.88 2.20 18.04
CA LYS A 305 26.04 2.49 19.21
C LYS A 305 24.89 3.45 18.96
#